data_AF-A0A420EV95-F1
#
_entry.id   AF-A0A420EV95-F1
#
_cell.length_a   1.000
_cell.length_b   1.000
_cell.length_c   1.000
_cell.angle_alpha   90.00
_cell.angle_beta   90.00
_cell.angle_gamma   90.00
#
_symmetry.space_group_name_H-M   'P 1'
#
loop_
_entity.id
_entity.type
_entity.pdbx_description
1 polymer ?
#
loop_
_entity_poly.entity_id
_entity_poly.type
_entity_poly.pdbx_seq_one_letter_code
_entity_poly.pdbx_strand_id
1 'polypeptide(L)'
;MEIGRGDTGPGGADTPLIAAPRRPAPGPRYYTVHLGFTAANPEQARELAVGYAEALSLLRPELALGAAALSGADAWHRAERLFCGAVGPEGERCADVADHPGFHHAPGPGGLGWGDGDT
;
A
#
# COMPACT_ATOMS: atom_id res chain seq x y z
N MET A 1 72.90 33.67 -20.53
CA MET A 1 72.88 32.53 -21.47
C MET A 1 72.15 31.42 -20.73
N GLU A 2 71.02 30.84 -21.13
CA GLU A 2 70.26 30.85 -22.38
C GLU A 2 68.89 30.19 -22.06
N ILE A 3 67.78 30.92 -22.35
CA ILE A 3 66.41 30.52 -22.79
C ILE A 3 65.98 29.04 -22.73
N GLY A 4 64.84 28.74 -22.07
CA GLY A 4 63.54 28.43 -22.72
C GLY A 4 63.15 26.98 -22.38
N ARG A 5 61.90 26.50 -22.27
CA ARG A 5 60.57 26.82 -22.80
C ARG A 5 59.61 25.91 -21.98
N GLY A 6 58.63 26.44 -21.25
CA GLY A 6 57.22 26.41 -21.66
C GLY A 6 56.67 24.99 -21.91
N ASP A 7 55.79 24.49 -21.05
CA ASP A 7 54.55 23.88 -21.52
C ASP A 7 53.41 23.90 -20.46
N THR A 8 52.39 24.65 -20.82
CA THR A 8 50.93 24.47 -20.65
C THR A 8 50.42 23.16 -20.00
N GLY A 9 49.41 23.26 -19.12
CA GLY A 9 48.71 22.14 -18.44
C GLY A 9 47.84 21.27 -19.37
N PRO A 10 46.77 20.57 -18.92
CA PRO A 10 46.24 20.35 -17.56
C PRO A 10 46.05 18.85 -17.23
N GLY A 11 46.54 18.38 -16.09
CA GLY A 11 46.23 17.03 -15.59
C GLY A 11 44.91 17.01 -14.82
N GLY A 12 43.82 17.48 -15.45
CA GLY A 12 42.49 17.36 -14.90
C GLY A 12 42.21 15.88 -14.65
N ALA A 13 42.01 15.51 -13.39
CA ALA A 13 41.49 14.21 -13.05
C ALA A 13 40.23 13.99 -13.90
N ASP A 14 40.27 12.97 -14.76
CA ASP A 14 39.17 12.44 -15.57
C ASP A 14 38.04 11.99 -14.64
N THR A 15 37.40 12.97 -14.00
CA THR A 15 36.16 12.79 -13.28
C THR A 15 35.11 12.87 -14.38
N PRO A 16 34.49 11.74 -14.77
CA PRO A 16 33.51 11.76 -15.83
C PRO A 16 32.43 12.79 -15.48
N LEU A 17 32.32 13.84 -16.30
CA LEU A 17 31.36 14.94 -16.14
C LEU A 17 29.91 14.47 -16.32
N ILE A 18 29.72 13.20 -16.68
CA ILE A 18 28.44 12.53 -16.74
C ILE A 18 28.45 11.46 -15.65
N ALA A 19 27.78 11.76 -14.54
CA ALA A 19 27.45 10.73 -13.58
C ALA A 19 26.62 9.64 -14.29
N ALA A 20 27.00 8.38 -14.14
CA ALA A 20 26.18 7.26 -14.60
C ALA A 20 24.74 7.45 -14.08
N PRO A 21 23.71 7.18 -14.90
CA PRO A 21 22.33 7.36 -14.47
C PRO A 21 22.14 6.64 -13.15
N ARG A 22 21.86 7.39 -12.07
CA ARG A 22 21.48 6.79 -10.80
C ARG A 22 20.21 6.01 -11.07
N ARG A 23 20.32 4.68 -11.07
CA ARG A 23 19.15 3.82 -11.16
C ARG A 23 18.21 4.26 -10.03
N PRO A 24 16.94 4.63 -10.32
CA PRO A 24 16.00 4.98 -9.28
C PRO A 24 16.00 3.87 -8.23
N ALA A 25 15.98 4.25 -6.95
CA ALA A 25 15.79 3.27 -5.90
C ALA A 25 14.54 2.44 -6.22
N PRO A 26 14.57 1.11 -6.06
CA PRO A 26 13.38 0.31 -6.27
C PRO A 26 12.23 0.88 -5.43
N GLY A 27 11.06 1.06 -6.04
CA GLY A 27 9.88 1.52 -5.32
C GLY A 27 9.45 0.53 -4.23
N PRO A 28 8.49 0.92 -3.37
CA PRO A 28 7.94 0.06 -2.35
C PRO A 28 7.49 -1.28 -2.94
N ARG A 29 7.83 -2.37 -2.25
CA ARG A 29 7.39 -3.72 -2.62
C ARG A 29 6.23 -4.10 -1.74
N TYR A 30 5.13 -4.49 -2.36
CA TYR A 30 3.96 -5.02 -1.68
C TYR A 30 4.01 -6.54 -1.70
N TYR A 31 3.71 -7.15 -0.57
CA TYR A 31 3.60 -8.59 -0.42
C TYR A 31 2.25 -8.91 0.20
N THR A 32 1.65 -10.03 -0.18
CA THR A 32 0.38 -10.51 0.36
C THR A 32 0.64 -11.72 1.25
N VAL A 33 -0.10 -11.80 2.35
CA VAL A 33 -0.17 -12.98 3.20
C VAL A 33 -1.55 -13.63 3.01
N HIS A 34 -1.56 -14.95 2.83
CA HIS A 34 -2.80 -15.72 2.71
C HIS A 34 -2.98 -16.54 3.98
N LEU A 35 -4.15 -16.41 4.62
CA LEU A 35 -4.49 -17.12 5.85
C LEU A 35 -5.68 -18.05 5.58
N GLY A 36 -5.44 -19.36 5.69
CA GLY A 36 -6.50 -20.35 5.59
C GLY A 36 -7.14 -20.61 6.95
N PHE A 37 -8.47 -20.69 6.98
CA PHE A 37 -9.23 -21.02 8.20
C PHE A 37 -10.51 -21.76 7.82
N THR A 38 -11.12 -22.42 8.79
CA THR A 38 -12.39 -23.15 8.62
C THR A 38 -13.55 -22.32 9.12
N ALA A 39 -14.67 -22.36 8.42
CA ALA A 39 -15.95 -21.81 8.85
C ALA A 39 -17.07 -22.79 8.46
N ALA A 40 -18.18 -22.75 9.17
CA ALA A 40 -19.33 -23.62 8.91
C ALA A 40 -20.06 -23.24 7.61
N ASN A 41 -20.04 -21.96 7.24
CA ASN A 41 -20.71 -21.43 6.06
C ASN A 41 -20.02 -20.12 5.57
N PRO A 42 -20.38 -19.60 4.37
CA PRO A 42 -19.77 -18.39 3.82
C PRO A 42 -19.98 -17.11 4.66
N GLU A 43 -21.14 -16.97 5.32
CA GLU A 43 -21.44 -15.82 6.17
C GLU A 43 -20.50 -15.75 7.37
N GLN A 44 -20.36 -16.87 8.09
CA GLN A 44 -19.41 -17.01 9.19
C GLN A 44 -17.97 -16.81 8.70
N ALA A 45 -17.65 -17.27 7.49
CA ALA A 45 -16.33 -17.06 6.92
C ALA A 45 -16.02 -15.56 6.74
N ARG A 46 -17.00 -14.77 6.28
CA ARG A 46 -16.88 -13.32 6.13
C ARG A 46 -16.70 -12.62 7.48
N GLU A 47 -17.52 -12.97 8.46
CA GLU A 47 -17.43 -12.42 9.82
C GLU A 47 -16.05 -12.67 10.45
N LEU A 48 -15.58 -13.92 10.42
CA LEU A 48 -14.25 -14.27 10.93
C LEU A 48 -13.13 -13.55 10.18
N ALA A 49 -13.23 -13.45 8.85
CA ALA A 49 -12.23 -12.78 8.04
C ALA A 49 -12.10 -11.29 8.36
N VAL A 50 -13.23 -10.58 8.59
CA VAL A 50 -13.22 -9.19 9.06
C VAL A 50 -12.51 -9.09 10.41
N GLY A 51 -12.91 -9.91 11.38
CA GLY A 51 -12.29 -9.90 12.71
C GLY A 51 -10.79 -10.20 12.70
N TYR A 52 -10.34 -11.14 11.85
CA TYR A 52 -8.91 -11.41 11.67
C TYR A 52 -8.17 -10.22 11.05
N ALA A 53 -8.74 -9.58 10.04
CA ALA A 53 -8.12 -8.44 9.39
C ALA A 53 -7.98 -7.26 10.36
N GLU A 54 -9.02 -6.95 11.13
CA GLU A 54 -9.00 -5.91 12.17
C GLU A 54 -7.94 -6.22 13.24
N ALA A 55 -7.98 -7.41 13.82
CA ALA A 55 -7.01 -7.83 14.84
C ALA A 55 -5.57 -7.76 14.34
N LEU A 56 -5.31 -8.20 13.10
CA LEU A 56 -3.98 -8.15 12.50
C LEU A 56 -3.51 -6.72 12.25
N SER A 57 -4.39 -5.83 11.80
CA SER A 57 -4.03 -4.41 11.59
C SER A 57 -3.69 -3.70 12.91
N LEU A 58 -4.36 -4.05 14.01
CA LEU A 58 -4.03 -3.55 15.34
C LEU A 58 -2.65 -4.06 15.81
N LEU A 59 -2.33 -5.31 15.54
CA LEU A 59 -1.06 -5.92 15.94
C LEU A 59 0.10 -5.48 15.05
N ARG A 60 -0.17 -5.17 13.78
CA ARG A 60 0.83 -4.88 12.73
C ARG A 60 0.39 -3.69 11.89
N PRO A 61 0.85 -2.46 12.23
CA PRO A 61 0.44 -1.24 11.52
C PRO A 61 0.89 -1.19 10.06
N GLU A 62 1.81 -2.06 9.64
CA GLU A 62 2.24 -2.18 8.24
C GLU A 62 1.20 -2.90 7.35
N LEU A 63 0.22 -3.58 7.94
CA LEU A 63 -0.84 -4.27 7.21
C LEU A 63 -1.96 -3.30 6.84
N ALA A 64 -2.17 -3.13 5.54
CA ALA A 64 -3.26 -2.31 5.02
C ALA A 64 -4.60 -3.05 5.13
N LEU A 65 -5.42 -2.68 6.14
CA LEU A 65 -6.75 -3.26 6.36
C LEU A 65 -7.62 -3.23 5.10
N GLY A 66 -7.62 -2.09 4.38
CA GLY A 66 -8.37 -1.89 3.14
C GLY A 66 -7.94 -2.77 1.96
N ALA A 67 -6.84 -3.52 2.07
CA ALA A 67 -6.41 -4.49 1.07
C ALA A 67 -6.87 -5.93 1.40
N ALA A 68 -7.52 -6.16 2.55
CA ALA A 68 -7.97 -7.48 2.95
C ALA A 68 -9.12 -7.99 2.05
N ALA A 69 -9.01 -9.24 1.64
CA ALA A 69 -9.96 -9.92 0.77
C ALA A 69 -10.17 -11.37 1.21
N LEU A 70 -11.36 -11.90 0.97
CA LEU A 70 -11.76 -13.27 1.28
C LEU A 70 -12.06 -14.03 -0.01
N SER A 71 -11.66 -15.30 -0.05
CA SER A 71 -12.02 -16.24 -1.12
C SER A 71 -12.20 -17.64 -0.54
N GLY A 72 -12.90 -18.50 -1.29
CA GLY A 72 -12.81 -19.94 -1.09
C GLY A 72 -11.39 -20.43 -1.34
N ALA A 73 -10.97 -21.49 -0.64
CA ALA A 73 -9.59 -21.97 -0.67
C ALA A 73 -9.09 -22.36 -2.08
N ASP A 74 -9.99 -22.81 -2.95
CA ASP A 74 -9.76 -23.21 -4.34
C ASP A 74 -10.13 -22.11 -5.35
N ALA A 75 -10.58 -20.94 -4.88
CA ALA A 75 -11.19 -19.89 -5.69
C ALA A 75 -10.56 -18.50 -5.46
N TRP A 76 -9.23 -18.42 -5.26
CA TRP A 76 -8.53 -17.15 -5.01
C TRP A 76 -8.73 -16.10 -6.11
N HIS A 77 -8.97 -16.53 -7.35
CA HIS A 77 -9.30 -15.66 -8.47
C HIS A 77 -10.64 -14.92 -8.30
N ARG A 78 -11.45 -15.30 -7.30
CA ARG A 78 -12.74 -14.68 -6.94
C ARG A 78 -12.67 -13.99 -5.57
N ALA A 79 -11.49 -13.54 -5.15
CA ALA A 79 -11.36 -12.86 -3.87
C ALA A 79 -12.18 -11.56 -3.85
N GLU A 80 -13.03 -11.43 -2.84
CA GLU A 80 -13.90 -10.29 -2.60
C GLU A 80 -13.33 -9.42 -1.48
N ARG A 81 -13.43 -8.10 -1.62
CA ARG A 81 -12.93 -7.16 -0.60
C ARG A 81 -13.78 -7.26 0.66
N LEU A 82 -13.11 -7.19 1.82
CA LEU A 82 -13.78 -7.20 3.11
C LEU A 82 -14.21 -5.80 3.56
N PHE A 83 -13.50 -4.78 3.13
CA PHE A 83 -13.72 -3.39 3.52
C PHE A 83 -14.09 -2.55 2.30
N CYS A 84 -14.86 -1.49 2.53
CA CYS A 84 -15.37 -0.59 1.52
C CYS A 84 -14.24 0.05 0.71
N GLY A 85 -13.28 0.68 1.40
CA GLY A 85 -12.12 1.28 0.76
C GLY A 85 -12.42 2.41 -0.23
N ALA A 86 -13.66 2.92 -0.24
CA ALA A 86 -14.04 4.14 -0.96
C ALA A 86 -13.06 5.26 -0.61
N VAL A 87 -12.59 5.99 -1.62
CA VAL A 87 -11.57 7.03 -1.42
C VAL A 87 -12.26 8.33 -1.03
N GLY A 88 -11.88 8.87 0.12
CA GLY A 88 -12.32 10.15 0.64
C GLY A 88 -11.33 11.29 0.33
N PRO A 89 -11.57 12.47 0.92
CA PRO A 89 -10.65 13.61 0.87
C PRO A 89 -9.24 13.23 1.35
N GLU A 90 -8.22 13.90 0.81
CA GLU A 90 -6.81 13.67 1.18
C GLU A 90 -6.31 12.23 0.96
N GLY A 91 -7.03 11.43 0.15
CA GLY A 91 -6.66 10.04 -0.14
C GLY A 91 -7.00 9.06 0.99
N GLU A 92 -7.74 9.50 2.01
CA GLU A 92 -8.28 8.64 3.06
C GLU A 92 -9.14 7.53 2.44
N ARG A 93 -9.25 6.39 3.13
CA ARG A 93 -10.05 5.25 2.67
C ARG A 93 -11.07 4.86 3.71
N CYS A 94 -12.29 4.58 3.26
CA CYS A 94 -13.36 4.12 4.14
C CYS A 94 -12.93 2.83 4.84
N ALA A 95 -13.00 2.84 6.17
CA ALA A 95 -12.62 1.72 7.02
C ALA A 95 -13.79 0.79 7.35
N ASP A 96 -15.02 1.14 6.97
CA ASP A 96 -16.20 0.31 7.19
C ASP A 96 -16.18 -0.96 6.32
N VAL A 97 -16.95 -1.97 6.74
CA VAL A 97 -17.12 -3.23 6.03
C VAL A 97 -17.69 -2.99 4.63
N ALA A 98 -17.28 -3.78 3.64
CA ALA A 98 -17.82 -3.68 2.29
C ALA A 98 -19.36 -3.81 2.28
N ASP A 99 -19.99 -3.02 1.42
CA ASP A 99 -21.45 -2.89 1.27
C ASP A 99 -22.17 -2.29 2.50
N HIS A 100 -21.45 -1.51 3.32
CA HIS A 100 -22.09 -0.74 4.38
C HIS A 100 -23.04 0.33 3.81
N PRO A 101 -24.21 0.56 4.43
CA PRO A 101 -25.06 1.70 4.11
C PRO A 101 -24.47 2.98 4.72
N GLY A 102 -25.01 4.13 4.36
CA GLY A 102 -24.67 5.39 5.01
C GLY A 102 -23.39 6.03 4.48
N PHE A 103 -22.93 7.03 5.23
CA PHE A 103 -21.70 7.77 4.95
C PHE A 103 -20.47 6.87 5.05
N HIS A 104 -19.43 7.21 4.30
CA HIS A 104 -18.11 6.62 4.47
C HIS A 104 -17.36 7.31 5.59
N HIS A 105 -16.56 6.55 6.35
CA HIS A 105 -15.82 7.07 7.49
C HIS A 105 -14.33 6.74 7.39
N ALA A 106 -13.49 7.73 7.69
CA ALA A 106 -12.05 7.51 7.87
C ALA A 106 -11.82 6.59 9.08
N PRO A 107 -10.72 5.83 9.11
CA PRO A 107 -10.39 5.00 10.26
C PRO A 107 -10.23 5.83 11.54
N GLY A 108 -10.67 5.26 12.67
CA GLY A 108 -10.47 5.80 14.01
C GLY A 108 -11.68 6.56 14.61
N PRO A 109 -11.70 6.79 15.93
CA PRO A 109 -12.80 7.50 16.60
C PRO A 109 -12.94 8.93 16.08
N GLY A 110 -14.13 9.29 15.59
CA GLY A 110 -14.39 10.62 15.05
C GLY A 110 -13.80 10.87 13.66
N GLY A 111 -13.50 9.81 12.90
CA GLY A 111 -13.04 9.90 11.52
C GLY A 111 -13.96 10.77 10.65
N LEU A 112 -13.35 11.49 9.70
CA LEU A 112 -14.08 12.34 8.77
C LEU A 112 -15.11 11.50 8.00
N GLY A 113 -16.35 11.99 7.94
CA GLY A 113 -17.42 11.40 7.13
C GLY A 113 -17.46 12.02 5.73
N TRP A 114 -17.74 11.23 4.69
CA TRP A 114 -17.96 11.73 3.33
C TRP A 114 -18.95 10.86 2.54
N GLY A 115 -19.34 11.36 1.36
CA GLY A 115 -20.34 10.75 0.48
C GLY A 115 -21.75 11.22 0.81
N ASP A 116 -22.69 10.86 -0.05
CA ASP A 116 -24.12 11.00 0.20
C ASP A 116 -24.57 9.60 0.59
N GLY A 117 -24.99 9.42 1.84
CA GLY A 117 -25.07 8.11 2.49
C GLY A 117 -26.00 7.04 1.90
N ASP A 118 -26.46 7.13 0.65
CA ASP A 118 -27.18 6.08 -0.08
C ASP A 118 -27.14 6.32 -1.61
N THR A 119 -26.80 5.28 -2.38
CA THR A 119 -27.45 4.96 -3.68
C THR A 119 -27.63 3.45 -3.79
#